data_AF-A0A963YWL1-F1
#
_entry.id   AF-A0A963YWL1-F1
#
_cell.length_a   1.000
_cell.length_b   1.000
_cell.length_c   1.000
_cell.angle_alpha   90.00
_cell.angle_beta   90.00
_cell.angle_gamma   90.00
#
_symmetry.space_group_name_H-M   'P 1'
#
loop_
_entity.id
_entity.type
_entity.pdbx_description
1 polymer ?
#
loop_
_entity_poly.entity_id
_entity_poly.type
_entity_poly.pdbx_seq_one_letter_code
_entity_poly.pdbx_strand_id
1 'polypeptide(L)' 'MGVLEFKGMSADDPTFKSWAADHRERNGGNIRVSLGATGARVMFAKEADMTFWKNRFQKMGCG' A
#
# COMPACT_ATOMS: atom_id res chain seq x y z
N MET A 1 -12.87 -6.73 -1.05
CA MET A 1 -12.21 -5.41 -1.08
C MET A 1 -11.64 -5.15 0.30
N GLY A 2 -10.39 -4.71 0.39
CA GLY A 2 -9.69 -4.54 1.68
C GLY A 2 -9.01 -3.18 1.77
N VAL A 3 -8.89 -2.63 2.97
CA VAL A 3 -8.17 -1.37 3.20
C VAL A 3 -7.00 -1.64 4.15
N LEU A 4 -5.83 -1.09 3.84
CA LEU A 4 -4.65 -1.17 4.70
C LEU A 4 -4.17 0.23 5.03
N GLU A 5 -3.97 0.51 6.31
CA GLU A 5 -3.34 1.75 6.76
C GLU A 5 -1.90 1.47 7.16
N PHE A 6 -0.96 2.12 6.46
CA PHE A 6 0.47 2.01 6.72
C PHE A 6 0.88 3.11 7.70
N LYS A 7 0.84 2.79 8.99
CA LYS A 7 1.24 3.71 10.06
C LYS A 7 2.71 4.13 9.87
N GLY A 8 2.96 5.44 9.90
CA GLY A 8 4.31 6.01 9.71
C GLY A 8 4.81 6.01 8.26
N MET A 9 4.02 5.52 7.30
CA MET A 9 4.34 5.62 5.88
C MET A 9 3.45 6.68 5.24
N SER A 10 4.03 7.56 4.43
CA SER A 10 3.29 8.63 3.74
C SER A 10 2.97 8.24 2.30
N ALA A 11 1.86 8.73 1.76
CA ALA A 11 1.53 8.54 0.34
C ALA A 11 2.57 9.21 -0.59
N ASP A 12 3.29 10.20 -0.07
CA ASP A 12 4.37 10.87 -0.78
C ASP A 12 5.71 10.12 -0.71
N ASP A 13 5.82 9.12 0.17
CA ASP A 13 7.06 8.39 0.41
C ASP A 13 7.56 7.72 -0.89
N PRO A 14 8.85 7.86 -1.24
CA PRO A 14 9.37 7.32 -2.49
C PRO A 14 9.23 5.79 -2.57
N THR A 15 9.30 5.09 -1.44
CA THR A 15 9.08 3.64 -1.37
C THR A 15 7.63 3.31 -1.69
N PHE A 16 6.70 4.05 -1.11
CA PHE A 16 5.27 3.88 -1.35
C PHE A 16 4.91 4.18 -2.82
N LYS A 17 5.44 5.27 -3.40
CA LYS A 17 5.28 5.60 -4.82
C LYS A 17 5.81 4.50 -5.73
N SER A 18 6.97 3.93 -5.42
CA SER A 18 7.54 2.79 -6.15
C SER A 18 6.63 1.56 -6.09
N TRP A 19 6.01 1.29 -4.94
CA TRP A 19 5.09 0.17 -4.79
C TRP A 19 3.79 0.38 -5.56
N ALA A 20 3.25 1.60 -5.54
CA ALA A 20 2.07 1.96 -6.31
C ALA A 20 2.31 1.79 -7.82
N ALA A 21 3.50 2.16 -8.30
CA ALA A 21 3.90 1.97 -9.69
C ALA A 21 4.05 0.48 -10.05
N ASP A 22 4.78 -0.31 -9.25
CA ASP A 22 4.92 -1.78 -9.43
C ASP A 22 3.55 -2.47 -9.45
N HIS A 23 2.67 -2.09 -8.54
CA HIS A 23 1.33 -2.66 -8.47
C HIS A 23 0.49 -2.33 -9.71
N ARG A 24 0.57 -1.08 -10.19
CA ARG A 24 -0.12 -0.66 -11.42
C ARG A 24 0.40 -1.44 -12.63
N GLU A 25 1.70 -1.66 -12.72
CA GLU A 25 2.33 -2.40 -13.82
C GLU A 25 1.93 -3.89 -13.80
N ARG A 26 1.98 -4.52 -12.61
CA ARG A 26 1.71 -5.95 -12.47
C ARG A 26 0.23 -6.33 -12.52
N ASN A 27 -0.66 -5.49 -11.98
CA ASN A 27 -2.09 -5.80 -11.88
C ASN A 27 -2.98 -4.98 -12.82
N GLY A 28 -2.44 -3.97 -13.50
CA GLY A 28 -3.22 -3.08 -14.38
C GLY A 28 -4.28 -2.24 -13.65
N GLY A 29 -4.26 -2.24 -12.30
CA GLY A 29 -5.28 -1.61 -11.46
C GLY A 29 -4.75 -0.35 -10.78
N ASN A 30 -5.64 0.62 -10.59
CA ASN A 30 -5.35 1.84 -9.83
C ASN A 30 -5.73 1.62 -8.36
N ILE A 31 -4.76 1.75 -7.45
CA ILE A 31 -5.02 1.71 -6.01
C ILE A 31 -5.50 3.07 -5.55
N ARG A 32 -6.51 3.11 -4.68
CA ARG A 32 -6.99 4.37 -4.11
C ARG A 32 -6.22 4.63 -2.83
N VAL A 33 -5.41 5.68 -2.84
CA VAL A 33 -4.63 6.11 -1.68
C VAL A 33 -5.29 7.34 -1.07
N SER A 34 -5.37 7.37 0.24
CA SER A 34 -5.95 8.47 1.02
C SER A 34 -5.11 8.69 2.27
N LEU A 35 -5.17 9.90 2.82
CA LEU A 35 -4.53 10.18 4.11
C LEU A 35 -5.37 9.50 5.21
N GLY A 36 -4.75 8.59 5.94
CA GLY A 36 -5.31 7.95 7.12
C GLY A 36 -5.01 8.76 8.39
N ALA A 37 -5.51 8.27 9.53
CA ALA A 37 -5.31 8.96 10.81
C ALA A 37 -3.85 8.90 11.29
N THR A 38 -3.14 7.82 10.93
CA THR A 38 -1.77 7.57 11.40
C THR A 38 -0.75 7.37 10.26
N GLY A 39 -1.17 7.49 9.00
CA GLY A 39 -0.32 7.29 7.83
C GLY A 39 -1.11 7.13 6.53
N ALA A 40 -0.52 6.52 5.51
CA ALA A 40 -1.14 6.31 4.21
C ALA A 40 -2.17 5.17 4.26
N ARG A 41 -3.41 5.47 3.87
CA ARG A 41 -4.49 4.50 3.78
C ARG A 41 -4.69 4.09 2.32
N VAL A 42 -4.65 2.80 2.04
CA VAL A 42 -4.74 2.23 0.69
C VAL A 42 -5.91 1.28 0.60
N MET A 43 -6.75 1.50 -0.40
CA MET A 43 -7.92 0.69 -0.69
C MET A 43 -7.63 -0.22 -1.89
N PHE A 44 -7.72 -1.52 -1.64
CA PHE A 44 -7.43 -2.58 -2.59
C PHE A 44 -8.73 -3.21 -3.09
N ALA A 45 -8.83 -3.39 -4.42
CA ALA A 45 -9.92 -4.09 -5.04
C ALA A 45 -9.89 -5.60 -4.69
N LYS A 46 -8.69 -6.21 -4.69
CA LYS A 46 -8.48 -7.63 -4.39
C LYS A 46 -7.74 -7.83 -3.06
N GLU A 47 -8.10 -8.87 -2.33
CA GLU A 47 -7.45 -9.22 -1.05
C GLU A 47 -6.02 -9.76 -1.23
N ALA A 48 -5.72 -10.37 -2.38
CA ALA A 48 -4.37 -10.82 -2.72
C ALA A 48 -3.38 -9.64 -2.75
N ASP A 49 -3.81 -8.50 -3.30
CA ASP A 49 -3.00 -7.29 -3.39
C ASP A 49 -2.77 -6.65 -2.03
N MET A 50 -3.82 -6.60 -1.22
CA MET A 50 -3.73 -6.16 0.17
C MET A 50 -2.72 -7.03 0.96
N THR A 51 -2.80 -8.35 0.79
CA THR A 51 -1.91 -9.31 1.47
C THR A 51 -0.48 -9.17 0.98
N PHE A 52 -0.27 -8.98 -0.32
CA PHE A 52 1.06 -8.73 -0.89
C PHE A 52 1.70 -7.48 -0.29
N TRP A 53 0.97 -6.36 -0.25
CA TRP A 53 1.45 -5.11 0.32
C TRP A 53 1.68 -5.19 1.83
N LYS A 54 0.79 -5.87 2.57
CA LYS A 54 0.97 -6.12 4.01
C LYS A 54 2.26 -6.89 4.29
N ASN A 55 2.50 -7.97 3.57
CA ASN A 55 3.74 -8.76 3.71
C ASN A 55 4.97 -7.94 3.35
N ARG A 56 4.88 -7.12 2.30
CA ARG A 56 5.97 -6.23 1.89
C ARG A 56 6.30 -5.22 2.99
N PHE A 57 5.29 -4.64 3.63
CA PHE A 57 5.47 -3.70 4.75
C PHE A 57 6.05 -4.38 5.99
N GLN A 58 5.55 -5.56 6.35
CA GLN A 58 6.12 -6.35 7.45
C GLN A 58 7.59 -6.71 7.21
N LYS A 59 7.98 -7.00 5.96
CA LYS A 59 9.38 -7.26 5.59
C LYS A 59 10.29 -6.04 5.63
N MET A 60 9.76 -4.81 5.54
CA MET A 60 10.58 -3.60 5.62
C MET A 60 10.93 -3.18 7.05
N GLY A 61 10.56 -3.97 8.07
CA GLY A 61 11.10 -3.80 9.41
C GLY A 61 10.33 -2.82 10.29
N CYS A 62 9.02 -3.04 10.45
CA CYS A 62 8.39 -2.70 11.73
C CYS A 62 8.38 -3.96 12.59
N GLY A 63 9.57 -4.30 13.10
CA GLY A 63 9.81 -5.12 14.28
C GLY A 63 10.31 -4.21 15.39
#